data_AF-A0A511UXM9-F1
#
_entry.id   AF-A0A511UXM9-F1
#
_cell.length_a   1.000
_cell.length_b   1.000
_cell.length_c   1.000
_cell.angle_alpha   90.00
_cell.angle_beta   90.00
_cell.angle_gamma   90.00
#
_symmetry.space_group_name_H-M   'P 1'
#
loop_
_entity.id
_entity.type
_entity.pdbx_description
1 polymer ?
#
loop_
_entity_poly.entity_id
_entity_poly.type
_entity_poly.pdbx_seq_one_letter_code
_entity_poly.pdbx_strand_id
1 'polypeptide(L)' 'MQESINGVNQGNRSLEDEFTEPLEIQGKNIFFKENEVHKQMILLTASYSLTISSSQLSKEELRRILESIDLSVLN' A
#
# COMPACT_ATOMS: atom_id res chain seq x y z
N MET A 1 30.15 0.62 29.73
CA MET A 1 29.15 1.29 28.88
C MET A 1 28.54 0.23 28.00
N GLN A 2 27.30 -0.16 28.26
CA GLN A 2 26.57 -1.14 27.46
C GLN A 2 25.16 -0.56 27.37
N GLU A 3 24.91 0.18 26.29
CA GLU A 3 23.63 0.80 26.02
C GLU A 3 22.66 -0.29 25.60
N SER A 4 21.86 -0.77 26.55
CA SER A 4 20.69 -1.58 26.29
C SER A 4 19.59 -0.68 25.74
N ILE A 5 19.46 -0.64 24.42
CA ILE A 5 18.35 0.07 23.76
C ILE A 5 17.11 -0.82 23.83
N ASN A 6 16.17 -0.44 24.70
CA ASN A 6 14.76 -0.79 24.61
C ASN A 6 14.17 -0.34 23.27
N GLY A 7 13.34 -1.16 22.63
CA GLY A 7 12.52 -0.74 21.48
C GLY A 7 11.72 -1.91 20.91
N VAL A 8 10.69 -2.40 21.62
CA VAL A 8 9.28 -2.04 21.37
C VAL A 8 8.83 -2.36 19.93
N ASN A 9 8.04 -3.44 19.78
CA ASN A 9 6.99 -3.60 18.77
C ASN A 9 7.31 -3.08 17.36
N GLN A 10 8.22 -3.73 16.62
CA GLN A 10 8.43 -3.48 15.19
C GLN A 10 7.57 -4.39 14.28
N GLY A 11 6.37 -4.75 14.72
CA GLY A 11 5.48 -5.62 13.92
C GLY A 11 4.41 -4.87 13.13
N ASN A 12 4.07 -3.62 13.49
CA ASN A 12 2.82 -3.00 13.05
C ASN A 12 2.87 -1.48 12.79
N ARG A 13 4.07 -0.87 12.71
CA ARG A 13 4.22 0.60 12.64
C ARG A 13 4.65 1.19 11.28
N SER A 14 4.85 0.40 10.23
CA SER A 14 5.57 0.89 9.04
C SER A 14 4.74 1.15 7.79
N LEU A 15 3.51 0.63 7.67
CA LEU A 15 2.72 0.79 6.44
C LEU A 15 1.85 2.06 6.45
N GLU A 16 1.35 2.49 7.62
CA GLU A 16 0.51 3.68 7.74
C GLU A 16 1.30 5.00 7.58
N ASP A 17 2.60 5.00 7.88
CA ASP A 17 3.47 6.19 7.74
C ASP A 17 3.94 6.41 6.29
N GLU A 18 3.94 5.35 5.46
CA GLU A 18 4.53 5.39 4.12
C GLU A 18 3.51 5.60 3.00
N PHE A 19 2.23 5.30 3.21
CA PHE A 19 1.20 5.42 2.18
C PHE A 19 0.11 6.40 2.60
N THR A 20 -0.25 7.30 1.69
CA THR A 20 -1.29 8.34 1.88
C THR A 20 -2.70 7.75 1.79
N GLU A 21 -3.68 8.54 2.29
CA GLU A 21 -5.13 8.33 2.44
C GLU A 21 -5.75 7.07 1.77
N PRO A 22 -6.59 6.32 2.51
CA PRO A 22 -7.24 5.12 1.99
C PRO A 22 -8.21 5.46 0.85
N LEU A 23 -8.01 4.80 -0.29
CA LEU A 23 -8.91 4.77 -1.43
C LEU A 23 -9.73 3.49 -1.36
N GLU A 24 -11.04 3.61 -1.50
CA GLU A 24 -11.89 2.44 -1.63
C GLU A 24 -11.98 2.03 -3.10
N ILE A 25 -11.52 0.81 -3.40
CA ILE A 25 -11.68 0.17 -4.72
C ILE A 25 -12.38 -1.17 -4.50
N GLN A 26 -13.57 -1.35 -5.11
CA GLN A 26 -14.37 -2.57 -4.99
C GLN A 26 -14.62 -3.01 -3.53
N GLY A 27 -14.79 -2.05 -2.61
CA GLY A 27 -15.00 -2.31 -1.17
C GLY A 27 -13.73 -2.76 -0.42
N LYS A 28 -12.54 -2.63 -1.04
CA LYS A 28 -11.24 -2.91 -0.40
C LYS A 28 -10.49 -1.59 -0.19
N ASN A 29 -9.78 -1.51 0.94
CA ASN A 29 -8.91 -0.38 1.24
C ASN A 29 -7.59 -0.51 0.47
N ILE A 30 -7.33 0.49 -0.37
CA ILE A 30 -6.12 0.62 -1.17
C ILE A 30 -5.38 1.86 -0.71
N PHE A 31 -4.08 1.74 -0.55
CA PHE A 31 -3.24 2.85 -0.13
C PHE A 31 -2.38 3.32 -1.30
N PHE A 32 -2.23 4.63 -1.44
CA PHE A 32 -1.45 5.23 -2.52
C PHE A 32 -0.20 5.88 -1.95
N LYS A 33 0.95 5.68 -2.59
CA LYS A 33 2.20 6.37 -2.26
C LYS A 33 2.80 6.94 -3.53
N GLU A 34 3.17 8.22 -3.48
CA GLU A 34 3.99 8.85 -4.50
C GLU A 34 5.34 9.22 -3.88
N ASN A 35 6.42 8.78 -4.52
CA ASN A 35 7.77 9.25 -4.24
C ASN A 35 8.36 9.87 -5.51
N GLU A 36 9.55 10.47 -5.42
CA GLU A 36 10.17 11.21 -6.54
C GLU A 36 10.38 10.37 -7.81
N VAL A 37 10.36 9.04 -7.70
CA VAL A 37 10.70 8.13 -8.81
C VAL A 37 9.49 7.31 -9.28
N HIS A 38 8.55 7.01 -8.39
CA HIS A 38 7.44 6.10 -8.63
C HIS A 38 6.16 6.50 -7.90
N LYS A 39 5.04 6.20 -8.56
CA LYS A 39 3.70 6.15 -8.01
C LYS A 39 3.35 4.68 -7.75
N GLN A 40 2.83 4.39 -6.58
CA GLN A 40 2.53 3.03 -6.13
C GLN A 40 1.13 2.96 -5.51
N MET A 41 0.38 1.90 -5.82
CA MET A 41 -0.84 1.54 -5.09
C MET A 41 -0.68 0.15 -4.51
N ILE A 42 -1.04 0.00 -3.24
CA ILE A 42 -0.97 -1.27 -2.52
C ILE A 42 -2.34 -1.64 -1.97
N LEU A 43 -2.77 -2.85 -2.29
CA LEU A 43 -3.85 -3.56 -1.61
C LEU A 43 -3.24 -4.45 -0.55
N LEU A 44 -3.64 -4.25 0.70
CA LEU A 44 -3.27 -5.11 1.81
C LEU A 44 -4.49 -5.90 2.26
N THR A 45 -4.33 -7.21 2.39
CA THR A 45 -5.35 -8.08 3.00
C THR A 45 -4.72 -8.97 4.06
N ALA A 46 -5.55 -9.80 4.71
CA ALA A 46 -5.09 -10.76 5.68
C ALA A 46 -4.15 -11.84 5.09
N SER A 47 -4.23 -12.12 3.78
CA SER A 47 -3.57 -13.29 3.17
C SER A 47 -2.53 -12.95 2.12
N TYR A 48 -2.59 -11.76 1.53
CA TYR A 48 -1.65 -11.34 0.49
C TYR A 48 -1.59 -9.81 0.39
N SER A 49 -0.53 -9.30 -0.24
CA SER A 49 -0.43 -7.93 -0.67
C SER A 49 -0.30 -7.88 -2.20
N LEU A 50 -0.98 -6.92 -2.83
CA LEU A 50 -0.85 -6.65 -4.26
C LEU A 50 -0.36 -5.22 -4.41
N THR A 51 0.79 -5.04 -5.05
CA THR A 51 1.37 -3.73 -5.31
C THR A 51 1.49 -3.51 -6.82
N ILE A 52 0.97 -2.39 -7.31
CA ILE A 52 1.25 -1.89 -8.64
C ILE A 52 2.07 -0.60 -8.54
N SER A 53 3.09 -0.47 -9.39
CA SER A 53 3.98 0.69 -9.41
C SER A 53 4.21 1.16 -10.84
N SER A 54 4.33 2.47 -11.02
CA SER A 54 4.69 3.08 -12.30
C SER A 54 5.38 4.42 -12.09
N SER A 55 6.36 4.75 -12.93
CA SER A 55 6.96 6.09 -12.99
C SER A 55 6.21 7.04 -13.93
N GLN A 56 5.31 6.52 -14.78
CA GLN A 56 4.62 7.30 -15.81
C GLN A 56 3.13 7.49 -15.50
N LEU A 57 2.47 6.44 -15.00
CA LEU A 57 1.03 6.43 -14.81
C LEU A 57 0.61 7.26 -13.59
N SER A 58 -0.40 8.09 -13.77
CA SER A 58 -1.03 8.87 -12.70
C SER A 58 -1.74 7.98 -11.66
N LYS A 59 -2.07 8.57 -10.50
CA LYS A 59 -2.88 7.91 -9.46
C LYS A 59 -4.20 7.38 -10.01
N GLU A 60 -4.88 8.13 -10.88
CA GLU A 60 -6.14 7.71 -11.50
C GLU A 60 -5.96 6.55 -12.47
N GLU A 61 -4.86 6.51 -13.23
CA GLU A 61 -4.57 5.39 -14.13
C GLU A 61 -4.22 4.12 -13.36
N LEU A 62 -3.42 4.22 -12.31
CA LEU A 62 -3.13 3.10 -11.41
C LEU A 62 -4.43 2.60 -10.75
N ARG A 63 -5.32 3.51 -10.35
CA ARG A 63 -6.65 3.17 -9.83
C ARG A 63 -7.46 2.37 -10.84
N ARG A 64 -7.53 2.82 -12.10
CA ARG A 64 -8.25 2.11 -13.17
C ARG A 64 -7.70 0.70 -13.43
N ILE A 65 -6.38 0.52 -13.29
CA ILE A 65 -5.74 -0.80 -13.39
C ILE A 65 -6.19 -1.70 -12.23
N LEU A 66 -6.23 -1.20 -10.99
CA LEU A 66 -6.75 -1.98 -9.87
C LEU A 66 -8.26 -2.23 -9.97
N GLU A 67 -9.03 -1.29 -10.51
CA GLU A 67 -10.46 -1.46 -10.78
C GLU A 67 -10.74 -2.49 -11.89
N SER A 68 -9.80 -2.75 -12.80
CA SER A 68 -9.95 -3.75 -13.86
C SER A 68 -9.58 -5.17 -13.44
N ILE A 69 -8.93 -5.33 -12.30
CA ILE A 69 -8.62 -6.64 -11.71
C ILE A 69 -9.82 -7.07 -10.86
N ASP A 70 -10.25 -8.33 -11.02
CA ASP A 70 -11.25 -8.91 -10.12
C ASP A 70 -10.63 -9.15 -8.74
N LEU A 71 -10.95 -8.28 -7.78
CA LEU A 71 -10.45 -8.38 -6.40
C LEU A 71 -11.36 -9.28 -5.53
N SER A 72 -12.44 -9.84 -6.07
CA SER A 72 -13.35 -10.70 -5.30
C SER A 72 -12.74 -12.07 -4.98
N VAL A 73 -11.78 -12.52 -5.79
CA VAL A 73 -11.00 -13.76 -5.59
C VAL A 73 -10.08 -13.72 -4.37
N LEU A 74 -10.04 -12.57 -3.70
CA LEU A 74 -9.11 -12.26 -2.65
C LEU A 74 -9.74 -12.23 -1.25
N ASN A 75 -10.90 -12.89 -1.11
CA ASN A 75 -11.61 -13.08 0.16
C ASN A 75 -11.05 -14.25 0.96
#